data_AF-A0A257NIK9-F1
#
_entry.id   AF-A0A257NIK9-F1
#
_cell.length_a   1.000
_cell.length_b   1.000
_cell.length_c   1.000
_cell.angle_alpha   90.00
_cell.angle_beta   90.00
_cell.angle_gamma   90.00
#
_symmetry.space_group_name_H-M   'P 1'
#
loop_
_entity.id
_entity.type
_entity.pdbx_description
1 polymer ?
#
loop_
_entity_poly.entity_id
_entity_poly.type
_entity_poly.pdbx_seq_one_letter_code
_entity_poly.pdbx_strand_id
1 'polypeptide(L)'
;MDSMSKEKLESAVSKAGKAVADLVKAFELHGGEITDLQVARWIVVDSPKQLRVTVEPVAPGRFAGRVEAWRDAPNPVLSRWETHAEAVIVAADHYAGEPETPAPLKDAVPFATPYDGSVFHGPAFATLMDGARI
;
A
#
# COMPACT_ATOMS: atom_id res chain seq x y z
N MET A 1 33.59 14.04 -5.51
CA MET A 1 32.14 14.00 -5.75
C MET A 1 31.94 14.02 -7.24
N ASP A 2 31.68 12.85 -7.82
CA ASP A 2 31.66 12.67 -9.27
C ASP A 2 30.34 13.20 -9.84
N SER A 3 30.43 14.15 -10.77
CA SER A 3 29.28 14.75 -11.44
C SER A 3 28.70 13.75 -12.43
N MET A 4 27.45 13.35 -12.23
CA MET A 4 26.79 12.40 -13.11
C MET A 4 26.55 13.04 -14.48
N SER A 5 27.06 12.42 -15.56
CA SER A 5 26.94 12.97 -16.92
C SER A 5 25.48 13.08 -17.38
N LYS A 6 25.19 14.08 -18.23
CA LYS A 6 23.84 14.35 -18.76
C LYS A 6 23.17 13.12 -19.39
N GLU A 7 23.93 12.29 -20.12
CA GLU A 7 23.44 11.04 -20.71
C GLU A 7 23.03 9.99 -19.67
N LYS A 8 23.76 9.89 -18.54
CA LYS A 8 23.38 8.99 -17.43
C LYS A 8 22.09 9.45 -16.77
N LEU A 9 21.91 10.76 -16.62
CA LEU A 9 20.68 11.37 -16.11
C LEU A 9 19.48 11.07 -17.02
N GLU A 10 19.60 11.32 -18.32
CA GLU A 10 18.53 11.06 -19.29
C GLU A 10 18.18 9.57 -19.39
N SER A 11 19.18 8.69 -19.34
CA SER A 11 18.98 7.23 -19.28
C SER A 11 18.24 6.79 -18.02
N ALA A 12 18.60 7.34 -16.85
CA ALA A 12 17.94 7.04 -15.58
C ALA A 12 16.47 7.49 -15.56
N VAL A 13 16.19 8.70 -16.05
CA VAL A 13 14.83 9.23 -16.16
C VAL A 13 13.96 8.37 -17.10
N SER A 14 14.50 8.01 -18.26
CA SER A 14 13.82 7.12 -19.21
C SER A 14 13.52 5.74 -18.60
N LYS A 15 14.49 5.16 -17.89
CA LYS A 15 14.33 3.86 -17.22
C LYS A 15 13.27 3.90 -16.11
N ALA A 16 13.24 4.98 -15.33
CA ALA A 16 12.23 5.18 -14.29
C ALA A 16 10.82 5.33 -14.90
N GLY A 17 10.68 6.12 -15.98
CA GLY A 17 9.41 6.28 -16.69
C GLY A 17 8.87 4.96 -17.25
N LYS A 18 9.75 4.12 -17.84
CA LYS A 18 9.38 2.79 -18.31
C LYS A 18 8.93 1.88 -17.16
N ALA A 19 9.66 1.86 -16.05
CA ALA A 19 9.32 1.02 -14.90
C ALA A 19 7.95 1.36 -14.29
N VAL A 20 7.60 2.65 -14.22
CA VAL A 20 6.28 3.10 -13.76
C VAL A 20 5.18 2.70 -14.75
N ALA A 21 5.41 2.80 -16.05
CA ALA A 21 4.46 2.34 -17.06
C ALA A 21 4.24 0.82 -17.00
N ASP A 22 5.31 0.05 -16.82
CA ASP A 22 5.26 -1.41 -16.65
C ASP A 22 4.46 -1.78 -15.37
N LEU A 23 4.63 -1.05 -14.26
CA LEU A 23 3.86 -1.24 -13.03
C LEU A 23 2.36 -1.03 -13.25
N VAL A 24 1.97 0.09 -13.85
CA VAL A 24 0.55 0.41 -14.10
C VAL A 24 -0.09 -0.68 -14.96
N LYS A 25 0.60 -1.09 -16.02
CA LYS A 25 0.13 -2.11 -16.94
C LYS A 25 0.00 -3.49 -16.28
N ALA A 26 0.94 -3.86 -15.41
CA ALA A 26 0.87 -5.11 -14.67
C ALA A 26 -0.34 -5.16 -13.72
N PHE A 27 -0.62 -4.07 -12.98
CA PHE A 27 -1.78 -3.99 -12.09
C PHE A 27 -3.12 -4.04 -12.86
N GLU A 28 -3.19 -3.40 -14.03
CA GLU A 28 -4.41 -3.38 -14.84
C GLU A 28 -4.74 -4.76 -15.45
N LEU A 29 -3.72 -5.54 -15.79
CA LEU A 29 -3.91 -6.81 -16.52
C LEU A 29 -3.82 -8.06 -15.64
N HIS A 30 -3.00 -8.04 -14.61
CA HIS A 30 -2.54 -9.27 -13.94
C HIS A 30 -2.64 -9.22 -12.42
N GLY A 31 -2.97 -8.07 -11.82
CA GLY A 31 -2.94 -7.87 -10.38
C GLY A 31 -1.53 -7.57 -9.86
N GLY A 32 -1.41 -7.42 -8.54
CA GLY A 32 -0.17 -7.03 -7.87
C GLY A 32 -0.13 -7.57 -6.44
N GLU A 33 1.06 -7.80 -5.91
CA GLU A 33 1.26 -8.26 -4.54
C GLU A 33 1.88 -7.12 -3.72
N ILE A 34 1.41 -6.96 -2.50
CA ILE A 34 1.97 -6.05 -1.52
C ILE A 34 2.61 -6.90 -0.43
N THR A 35 3.93 -6.78 -0.30
CA THR A 35 4.74 -7.52 0.67
C THR A 35 5.44 -6.55 1.61
N ASP A 36 5.89 -7.05 2.76
CA ASP A 36 6.65 -6.28 3.74
C ASP A 36 5.97 -4.96 4.15
N LEU A 37 4.63 -4.97 4.26
CA LEU A 37 3.85 -3.81 4.68
C LEU A 37 4.20 -3.43 6.12
N GLN A 38 4.73 -2.23 6.30
CA GLN A 38 4.98 -1.63 7.60
C GLN A 38 4.10 -0.39 7.76
N VAL A 39 3.20 -0.43 8.75
CA VAL A 39 2.36 0.71 9.12
C VAL A 39 3.05 1.47 10.24
N ALA A 40 3.50 2.69 9.95
CA ALA A 40 4.21 3.53 10.91
C ALA A 40 3.26 4.35 11.78
N ARG A 41 2.16 4.86 11.22
CA ARG A 41 1.24 5.79 11.92
C ARG A 41 -0.17 5.72 11.37
N TRP A 42 -1.15 5.93 12.23
CA TRP A 42 -2.56 6.13 11.84
C TRP A 42 -2.82 7.53 11.29
N ILE A 43 -3.74 7.63 10.33
CA ILE A 43 -4.27 8.90 9.83
C ILE A 43 -5.66 9.10 10.44
N VAL A 44 -5.85 10.20 11.16
CA VAL A 44 -7.20 10.61 11.61
C VAL A 44 -7.89 11.32 10.45
N VAL A 45 -9.07 10.86 10.04
CA VAL A 45 -9.84 11.41 8.90
C VAL A 45 -11.11 12.09 9.41
N ASP A 46 -10.95 13.31 9.92
CA ASP A 46 -12.02 14.21 10.37
C ASP A 46 -12.37 15.31 9.34
N SER A 47 -11.57 15.39 8.27
CA SER A 47 -11.72 16.30 7.13
C SER A 47 -11.03 15.70 5.90
N PRO A 48 -11.25 16.22 4.68
CA PRO A 48 -10.50 15.77 3.51
C PRO A 48 -8.98 15.86 3.74
N LYS A 49 -8.26 14.78 3.43
CA LYS A 49 -6.80 14.70 3.63
C LYS A 49 -6.06 14.79 2.31
N GLN A 50 -4.93 15.48 2.33
CA GLN A 50 -3.97 15.42 1.22
C GLN A 50 -3.11 14.19 1.40
N LEU A 51 -3.22 13.26 0.46
CA LEU A 51 -2.49 12.01 0.44
C LEU A 51 -1.63 11.96 -0.82
N ARG A 52 -0.47 11.31 -0.69
CA ARG A 52 0.39 11.00 -1.82
C ARG A 52 0.84 9.56 -1.70
N VAL A 53 0.88 8.87 -2.83
CA VAL A 53 1.57 7.59 -2.98
C VAL A 53 2.84 7.85 -3.77
N THR A 54 3.98 7.44 -3.23
CA THR A 54 5.25 7.42 -3.98
C THR A 54 5.61 5.98 -4.30
N VAL A 55 6.05 5.75 -5.53
CA VAL A 55 6.47 4.43 -5.99
C VAL A 55 7.80 4.58 -6.72
N GLU A 56 8.80 3.85 -6.25
CA GLU A 56 10.16 3.91 -6.78
C GLU A 56 10.62 2.51 -7.19
N PRO A 57 11.13 2.30 -8.41
CA PRO A 57 11.64 1.00 -8.82
C PRO A 57 12.89 0.64 -8.02
N VAL A 58 12.90 -0.55 -7.41
CA VAL A 58 14.05 -1.07 -6.65
C VAL A 58 14.72 -2.27 -7.32
N ALA A 59 13.97 -3.04 -8.11
CA ALA A 59 14.46 -4.10 -8.97
C ALA A 59 13.45 -4.35 -10.11
N PRO A 60 13.78 -5.13 -11.17
CA PRO A 60 12.80 -5.51 -12.19
C PRO A 60 11.54 -6.13 -11.56
N GLY A 61 10.37 -5.58 -11.87
CA GLY A 61 9.08 -6.02 -11.32
C GLY A 61 8.86 -5.73 -9.82
N ARG A 62 9.77 -5.00 -9.16
CA ARG A 62 9.67 -4.68 -7.73
C ARG A 62 9.84 -3.19 -7.46
N PHE A 63 8.98 -2.66 -6.60
CA PHE A 63 8.93 -1.23 -6.31
C PHE A 63 8.80 -1.00 -4.80
N ALA A 64 9.51 0.01 -4.28
CA ALA A 64 9.24 0.52 -2.95
C ALA A 64 8.05 1.48 -3.04
N GLY A 65 6.97 1.17 -2.31
CA GLY A 65 5.79 2.01 -2.19
C GLY A 65 5.78 2.71 -0.83
N ARG A 66 5.40 3.99 -0.80
CA ARG A 66 5.07 4.71 0.43
C ARG A 66 3.76 5.45 0.30
N VAL A 67 2.94 5.36 1.34
CA VAL A 67 1.78 6.23 1.54
C VAL A 67 2.17 7.34 2.49
N GLU A 68 1.98 8.58 2.05
CA GLU A 68 2.28 9.77 2.81
C GLU A 68 1.03 10.64 2.96
N ALA A 69 0.91 11.27 4.13
CA ALA A 69 -0.11 12.26 4.39
C ALA A 69 0.55 13.62 4.62
N TRP A 70 -0.07 14.68 4.10
CA TRP A 70 0.37 16.02 4.43
C TRP A 70 -0.01 16.34 5.87
N ARG A 71 0.97 16.78 6.64
CA ARG A 71 0.75 17.28 7.99
C ARG A 71 0.83 18.80 7.97
N ASP A 72 -0.30 19.45 8.21
CA ASP A 72 -0.35 20.88 8.46
C ASP A 72 0.24 21.20 9.84
N ALA A 73 1.08 22.22 9.89
CA ALA A 73 1.61 22.79 11.12
C ALA A 73 1.19 24.27 11.21
N PRO A 74 1.03 24.83 12.43
CA PRO A 74 0.72 26.25 12.58
C PRO A 74 1.74 27.19 11.93
N ASN A 75 3.01 26.78 11.89
CA ASN A 75 4.03 27.41 11.06
C ASN A 75 4.12 26.65 9.73
N PRO A 76 3.79 27.28 8.58
CA PRO A 76 3.78 26.61 7.27
C PRO A 76 5.12 25.98 6.87
N VAL A 77 6.25 26.50 7.37
CA VAL A 77 7.60 25.97 7.09
C VAL A 77 7.82 24.58 7.71
N LEU A 78 7.03 24.23 8.73
CA LEU A 78 7.09 22.92 9.39
C LEU A 78 6.08 21.92 8.82
N SER A 79 5.19 22.36 7.92
CA SER A 79 4.28 21.48 7.20
C SER A 79 5.07 20.63 6.21
N ARG A 80 4.76 19.33 6.17
CA ARG A 80 5.51 18.37 5.36
C ARG A 80 4.69 17.12 5.08
N TRP A 81 5.16 16.33 4.14
CA TRP A 81 4.73 14.95 3.95
C TRP A 81 5.31 14.08 5.07
N GLU A 82 4.46 13.28 5.71
CA GLU A 82 4.87 12.23 6.65
C GLU A 82 4.51 10.86 6.10
N THR A 83 5.45 9.91 6.17
CA THR A 83 5.19 8.51 5.80
C THR A 83 4.30 7.83 6.84
N HIS A 84 3.24 7.19 6.38
CA HIS A 84 2.28 6.44 7.20
C HIS A 84 2.38 4.94 7.00
N ALA A 85 2.71 4.51 5.80
CA ALA A 85 2.99 3.13 5.50
C ALA A 85 4.04 3.02 4.40
N GLU A 86 4.81 1.94 4.44
CA GLU A 86 5.73 1.54 3.40
C GLU A 86 5.55 0.05 3.08
N ALA A 87 5.82 -0.33 1.83
CA ALA A 87 5.70 -1.71 1.40
C ALA A 87 6.59 -1.97 0.17
N VAL A 88 6.76 -3.24 -0.16
CA VAL A 88 7.29 -3.69 -1.44
C VAL A 88 6.13 -4.11 -2.33
N ILE A 89 6.00 -3.44 -3.47
CA ILE A 89 5.03 -3.76 -4.50
C ILE A 89 5.70 -4.68 -5.52
N VAL A 90 5.14 -5.86 -5.72
CA VAL A 90 5.59 -6.81 -6.74
C VAL A 90 4.58 -6.83 -7.88
N ALA A 91 5.03 -6.41 -9.05
CA ALA A 91 4.30 -6.54 -10.30
C ALA A 91 4.70 -7.87 -10.94
N ALA A 92 3.78 -8.83 -10.98
CA ALA A 92 4.00 -10.09 -11.67
C ALA A 92 3.24 -10.09 -13.00
N ASP A 93 3.90 -10.59 -14.07
CA ASP A 93 3.25 -10.82 -15.36
C ASP A 93 2.21 -11.96 -15.27
N HIS A 94 2.34 -12.83 -14.26
CA HIS A 94 1.41 -13.92 -13.96
C HIS A 94 1.54 -14.33 -12.49
N TYR A 95 0.41 -14.42 -11.78
CA TYR A 95 0.33 -15.08 -10.47
C TYR A 95 0.09 -16.58 -10.65
N ALA A 96 0.98 -17.41 -10.10
CA ALA A 96 0.81 -18.85 -10.16
C ALA A 96 -0.16 -19.32 -9.06
N GLY A 97 -1.31 -19.86 -9.49
CA GLY A 97 -2.24 -20.57 -8.61
C GLY A 97 -3.20 -19.69 -7.80
N GLU A 98 -4.14 -20.35 -7.14
CA GLU A 98 -5.00 -19.72 -6.13
C GLU A 98 -4.20 -19.47 -4.84
N PRO A 99 -4.55 -18.44 -4.05
CA PRO A 99 -3.99 -18.28 -2.71
C PRO A 99 -4.11 -19.57 -1.91
N GLU A 100 -3.08 -19.91 -1.12
CA GLU A 100 -3.16 -21.06 -0.22
C GLU A 100 -4.40 -20.95 0.66
N THR A 101 -5.16 -22.04 0.75
CA THR A 101 -6.28 -22.09 1.69
C THR A 101 -5.71 -21.97 3.10
N PRO A 102 -6.17 -20.99 3.91
CA PRO A 102 -5.72 -20.85 5.29
C PRO A 102 -5.92 -22.16 6.04
N ALA A 103 -4.93 -22.55 6.85
CA ALA A 103 -5.09 -23.70 7.72
C ALA A 103 -6.33 -23.50 8.62
N PRO A 104 -7.10 -24.56 8.92
CA PRO A 104 -8.21 -24.47 9.85
C PRO A 104 -7.74 -23.92 11.19
N LEU A 105 -8.55 -23.03 11.78
CA LEU A 105 -8.23 -22.46 13.08
C LEU A 105 -8.41 -23.51 14.17
N LYS A 106 -7.49 -23.47 15.13
CA LYS A 106 -7.52 -24.33 16.30
C LYS A 106 -8.37 -23.63 17.37
N ASP A 107 -9.29 -24.39 17.99
CA ASP A 107 -10.13 -23.90 19.09
C ASP A 107 -11.06 -22.74 18.71
N ALA A 108 -11.55 -22.74 17.45
CA ALA A 108 -12.52 -21.78 16.94
C ALA A 108 -13.77 -21.70 17.83
N VAL A 109 -14.16 -20.48 18.22
CA VAL A 109 -15.33 -20.23 19.07
C VAL A 109 -16.43 -19.59 18.22
N PRO A 110 -17.68 -20.08 18.29
CA PRO A 110 -18.79 -19.41 17.61
C PRO A 110 -18.90 -17.95 18.04
N PHE A 111 -18.77 -17.04 17.07
CA PHE A 111 -18.84 -15.61 17.31
C PHE A 111 -20.05 -15.03 16.56
N ALA A 112 -21.09 -14.66 17.33
CA ALA A 112 -22.41 -14.34 16.78
C ALA A 112 -22.38 -13.11 15.85
N THR A 113 -21.60 -12.09 16.20
CA THR A 113 -21.33 -10.96 15.34
C THR A 113 -20.07 -10.23 15.81
N PRO A 114 -19.17 -9.82 14.90
CA PRO A 114 -18.06 -8.93 15.24
C PRO A 114 -18.46 -7.47 15.44
N TYR A 115 -19.75 -7.15 15.27
CA TYR A 115 -20.27 -5.79 15.32
C TYR A 115 -21.11 -5.52 16.59
N ASP A 116 -20.66 -6.04 17.74
CA ASP A 116 -21.30 -5.89 19.04
C ASP A 116 -21.16 -4.49 19.67
N GLY A 117 -20.46 -3.57 18.97
CA GLY A 117 -20.22 -2.20 19.41
C GLY A 117 -18.91 -2.00 20.18
N SER A 118 -18.12 -3.05 20.40
CA SER A 118 -16.76 -2.93 20.97
C SER A 118 -15.82 -2.08 20.11
N VAL A 119 -16.02 -2.08 18.79
CA VAL A 119 -15.36 -1.19 17.83
C VAL A 119 -16.42 -0.57 16.90
N PHE A 120 -16.33 0.74 16.67
CA PHE A 120 -17.20 1.42 15.71
C PHE A 120 -16.63 1.29 14.29
N HIS A 121 -17.23 0.38 13.50
CA HIS A 121 -16.87 0.20 12.09
C HIS A 121 -17.69 1.11 11.16
N GLY A 122 -18.88 1.54 11.58
CA GLY A 122 -19.86 2.17 10.69
C GLY A 122 -20.49 1.18 9.69
N PRO A 123 -21.64 1.52 9.07
CA PRO A 123 -22.43 0.57 8.28
C PRO A 123 -21.73 0.08 7.00
N ALA A 124 -20.85 0.88 6.39
CA ALA A 124 -20.14 0.50 5.17
C ALA A 124 -19.04 -0.56 5.40
N PHE A 125 -18.56 -0.70 6.65
CA PHE A 125 -17.51 -1.66 7.01
C PHE A 125 -18.06 -2.85 7.82
N ALA A 126 -19.39 -2.94 7.97
CA ALA A 126 -20.07 -4.08 8.56
C ALA A 126 -20.32 -5.19 7.52
N THR A 127 -19.25 -5.74 6.95
CA THR A 127 -19.29 -6.62 5.78
C THR A 127 -19.29 -8.12 6.09
N LEU A 128 -18.99 -8.52 7.33
CA LEU A 128 -19.00 -9.92 7.77
C LEU A 128 -20.44 -10.32 8.12
N MET A 129 -21.15 -10.86 7.14
CA MET A 129 -22.59 -11.17 7.24
C MET A 129 -22.88 -12.51 7.91
N ASP A 130 -21.99 -13.49 7.75
CA ASP A 130 -21.99 -14.72 8.52
C ASP A 130 -20.92 -14.58 9.58
N GLY A 131 -21.27 -14.82 10.84
CA GLY A 131 -20.31 -14.98 11.93
C GLY A 131 -19.24 -15.95 11.44
N ALA A 132 -18.12 -15.36 10.99
CA ALA A 132 -17.07 -16.11 10.35
C ALA A 132 -16.73 -17.22 11.33
N ARG A 133 -16.76 -18.47 10.86
CA ARG A 133 -16.05 -19.54 11.55
C ARG A 133 -14.57 -19.21 11.42
N ILE A 134 -14.14 -18.25 12.23
CA ILE A 134 -12.76 -18.04 12.63
C ILE A 134 -12.50 -19.13 13.66
#